data_AF-A0A7Y0LXV9-F1
#
_entry.id   AF-A0A7Y0LXV9-F1
#
_cell.length_a   1.000
_cell.length_b   1.000
_cell.length_c   1.000
_cell.angle_alpha   90.00
_cell.angle_beta   90.00
_cell.angle_gamma   90.00
#
_symmetry.space_group_name_H-M   'P 1'
#
loop_
_entity.id
_entity.type
_entity.pdbx_description
1 polymer ?
#
loop_
_entity_poly.entity_id
_entity_poly.type
_entity_poly.pdbx_seq_one_letter_code
_entity_poly.pdbx_strand_id
1 'polypeptide(L)' 'MPPTTVGLFTGLLLGIAWVVGGFDAFVGTAVLGVVGFIVGKVVSGQLDLAQYLGGASRAPR' A
#
# COMPACT_ATOMS: atom_id res chain seq x y z
N MET A 1 9.48 8.44 7.79
CA MET A 1 9.58 9.25 6.55
C MET A 1 8.30 10.07 6.42
N PRO A 2 8.37 11.36 6.03
CA PRO A 2 7.18 12.18 5.96
C PRO A 2 6.19 11.58 4.95
N PRO A 3 4.91 11.43 5.30
CA PRO A 3 3.90 10.79 4.44
C PRO A 3 3.79 11.46 3.05
N THR A 4 4.17 12.73 2.96
CA THR A 4 4.25 13.50 1.72
C THR A 4 5.24 12.93 0.70
N THR A 5 6.39 12.42 1.13
CA THR A 5 7.40 11.85 0.21
C THR A 5 6.87 10.58 -0.44
N VAL A 6 6.20 9.73 0.34
CA VAL A 6 5.58 8.49 -0.17
C VAL A 6 4.50 8.82 -1.19
N GLY A 7 3.64 9.81 -0.89
CA GLY A 7 2.62 10.29 -1.83
C GLY A 7 3.20 10.83 -3.14
N LEU A 8 4.29 11.60 -3.06
CA LEU A 8 4.95 12.21 -4.22
C LEU A 8 5.60 11.16 -5.12
N PHE A 9 6.32 10.19 -4.55
CA PHE A 9 6.86 9.06 -5.32
C PHE A 9 5.76 8.20 -5.94
N THR A 10 4.69 7.91 -5.20
CA THR A 10 3.56 7.10 -5.69
C THR A 10 2.88 7.79 -6.88
N GLY A 11 2.62 9.09 -6.78
CA GLY A 11 2.02 9.89 -7.86
C GLY A 11 2.92 9.98 -9.10
N LEU A 12 4.22 10.18 -8.92
CA LEU A 12 5.19 10.25 -10.03
C LEU A 12 5.23 8.91 -10.80
N LEU A 13 5.28 7.78 -10.08
CA LEU A 13 5.30 6.45 -10.68
C LEU A 13 3.99 6.16 -11.44
N LEU A 14 2.84 6.53 -10.89
CA LEU A 14 1.54 6.40 -11.57
C LEU A 14 1.47 7.25 -12.85
N GLY A 15 2.01 8.47 -12.82
CA GLY A 15 2.08 9.35 -13.99
C GLY A 15 2.95 8.78 -15.11
N ILE A 16 4.10 8.19 -14.77
CA ILE A 16 4.98 7.53 -15.75
C ILE A 16 4.27 6.34 -16.40
N ALA A 17 3.56 5.53 -15.60
CA ALA A 17 2.80 4.40 -16.13
C ALA A 17 1.67 4.82 -17.08
N TRP A 18 1.01 5.94 -16.82
CA TRP A 18 -0.01 6.50 -17.71
C TRP A 18 0.56 6.83 -19.09
N VAL A 19 1.74 7.46 -19.14
CA VAL A 19 2.36 7.91 -20.40
C VAL A 19 2.88 6.74 -21.23
N VAL A 20 3.42 5.69 -20.60
CA VAL A 20 4.10 4.60 -21.32
C VAL A 20 3.14 3.60 -21.96
N GLY A 21 1.92 3.40 -21.44
CA GLY A 21 1.05 2.33 -21.94
C GLY A 21 -0.44 2.67 -22.14
N GLY A 22 -0.85 3.92 -22.00
CA GLY A 22 -2.24 4.33 -22.23
C GLY A 22 -3.22 3.87 -21.13
N PHE A 23 -4.52 3.94 -21.40
CA PHE A 23 -5.58 3.71 -20.40
C PHE A 23 -5.49 2.31 -19.75
N ASP A 24 -5.24 1.28 -20.55
CA ASP A 24 -5.12 -0.10 -20.06
C ASP A 24 -3.90 -0.27 -19.14
N ALA A 25 -2.79 0.42 -19.44
CA ALA A 25 -1.61 0.40 -18.58
C ALA A 25 -1.78 1.21 -17.30
N PHE A 26 -2.58 2.28 -17.32
CA PHE A 26 -2.94 2.97 -16.09
C PHE A 26 -3.72 2.05 -15.15
N VAL A 27 -4.75 1.37 -15.67
CA VAL A 27 -5.55 0.42 -14.88
C VAL A 27 -4.67 -0.74 -14.41
N GLY A 28 -3.84 -1.29 -15.28
CA GLY A 28 -2.89 -2.35 -14.93
C GLY A 28 -1.91 -1.93 -13.83
N THR A 29 -1.37 -0.71 -13.91
CA THR A 29 -0.44 -0.17 -12.90
C THR A 29 -1.16 0.16 -11.60
N ALA A 30 -2.39 0.67 -11.64
CA ALA A 30 -3.20 0.88 -10.45
C ALA A 30 -3.47 -0.45 -9.73
N VAL A 31 -3.86 -1.50 -10.47
CA VAL A 31 -4.05 -2.85 -9.91
C VAL A 31 -2.74 -3.39 -9.34
N LEU A 32 -1.63 -3.31 -10.08
CA LEU A 32 -0.33 -3.78 -9.62
C LEU A 32 0.18 -3.00 -8.40
N GLY A 33 -0.09 -1.69 -8.35
CA GLY A 33 0.21 -0.83 -7.21
C GLY A 33 -0.62 -1.18 -5.98
N VAL A 34 -1.90 -1.51 -6.14
CA VAL A 34 -2.76 -2.03 -5.06
C VAL A 34 -2.25 -3.39 -4.59
N VAL A 35 -1.89 -4.30 -5.50
CA VAL A 35 -1.31 -5.60 -5.14
C VAL A 35 0.01 -5.43 -4.39
N GLY A 36 0.91 -4.57 -4.88
CA GLY A 36 2.18 -4.26 -4.23
C GLY A 36 2.01 -3.56 -2.88
N PHE A 37 0.98 -2.73 -2.72
CA PHE A 37 0.62 -2.12 -1.44
C PHE A 37 0.13 -3.17 -0.45
N ILE A 38 -0.75 -4.08 -0.88
CA ILE A 38 -1.26 -5.17 -0.04
C ILE A 38 -0.11 -6.11 0.36
N VAL A 39 0.73 -6.54 -0.58
CA VAL A 39 1.89 -7.39 -0.32
C VAL A 39 2.90 -6.67 0.59
N GLY A 40 3.19 -5.39 0.33
CA GLY A 40 4.08 -4.58 1.16
C GLY A 40 3.54 -4.40 2.59
N LYS A 41 2.23 -4.22 2.76
CA LYS A 41 1.56 -4.21 4.07
C LYS A 41 1.67 -5.55 4.78
N VAL A 42 1.56 -6.67 4.06
CA VAL A 42 1.70 -8.03 4.62
C VAL A 42 3.15 -8.31 5.02
N VAL A 43 4.12 -8.00 4.16
CA VAL A 43 5.56 -8.27 4.37
C VAL A 43 6.18 -7.34 5.42
N SER A 44 5.74 -6.07 5.48
CA SER A 44 6.25 -5.12 6.48
C SER A 44 5.86 -5.46 7.92
N GLY A 45 4.95 -6.42 8.14
CA GLY A 45 4.38 -6.69 9.47
C GLY A 45 3.55 -5.53 10.03
N GLN A 46 3.36 -4.44 9.26
CA GLN A 46 2.60 -3.23 9.64
C GLN A 46 1.14 -3.27 9.16
N LEU A 47 0.72 -4.31 8.42
CA LEU A 47 -0.60 -4.87 8.66
C LEU A 47 -0.48 -5.62 9.97
N ASP A 48 -0.67 -4.88 11.05
CA ASP A 48 -0.54 -5.32 12.42
C ASP A 48 -1.69 -6.32 12.71
N LEU A 49 -1.60 -7.53 12.13
CA LEU A 49 -2.43 -8.66 12.50
C LEU A 49 -2.23 -8.97 13.99
N ALA A 50 -1.09 -8.61 14.60
CA ALA A 50 -0.88 -8.73 16.04
C ALA A 50 -1.70 -7.71 16.84
N GLN A 51 -1.82 -6.45 16.40
CA GLN A 51 -2.69 -5.47 17.05
C GLN A 51 -4.18 -5.71 16.77
N TYR A 52 -4.54 -6.18 15.56
CA TYR A 52 -5.94 -6.43 15.17
C TYR A 52 -6.45 -7.83 15.59
N LEU A 53 -5.60 -8.85 15.73
CA LEU A 53 -5.96 -10.15 16.33
C LEU A 53 -5.61 -10.27 17.82
N GLY A 54 -4.75 -9.42 18.38
CA GLY A 54 -4.34 -9.45 19.79
C GLY A 54 -5.12 -8.51 20.71
N GLY A 55 -5.94 -7.60 20.16
CA GLY A 55 -6.72 -6.62 20.93
C GLY A 55 -7.91 -7.19 21.73
N ALA A 56 -8.15 -8.51 21.69
CA ALA A 56 -9.31 -9.15 22.32
C ALA A 56 -8.99 -10.04 23.53
N SER A 57 -7.82 -9.96 24.18
CA SER A 57 -7.55 -10.82 25.34
C SER A 57 -6.84 -10.15 26.51
N ARG A 58 -7.69 -9.64 27.42
CA ARG A 58 -7.52 -9.58 28.89
C ARG A 58 -6.41 -8.68 29.45
N ALA A 59 -6.83 -7.68 30.23
CA ALA A 59 -6.30 -7.57 31.59
C ALA A 59 -7.42 -7.17 32.58
N PRO A 60 -7.51 -7.84 33.74
CA PRO A 60 -8.63 -7.80 34.66
C PRO A 60 -8.38 -6.88 35.86
N ARG A 61 -9.48 -6.31 36.40
CA ARG A 61 -9.63 -5.68 37.72
C ARG A 61 -8.86 -4.36 37.94
#